data_AF-A0A166EHP4-F1
#
_entry.id   AF-A0A166EHP4-F1
#
_cell.length_a   1.000
_cell.length_b   1.000
_cell.length_c   1.000
_cell.angle_alpha   90.00
_cell.angle_beta   90.00
_cell.angle_gamma   90.00
#
_symmetry.space_group_name_H-M   'P 1'
#
loop_
_entity.id
_entity.type
_entity.pdbx_description
1 polymer ?
#
loop_
_entity_poly.entity_id
_entity_poly.type
_entity_poly.pdbx_seq_one_letter_code
_entity_poly.pdbx_strand_id
1 'polypeptide(L)'
;MAIDWTEKEILLLIVNLEDMYKRGVKYAKEHPKEKEFKVYVNFKTKTDYISWPKVKSLKNDLAKRITEYENTNKETPHSVWVNKPKTTATIKKDPEWMKNKYILQVAKKIGSWRNGKEFVEKIRAYAKKKGGLYKYYLNSRLLGTQKEIDGLTNGSLGNCVDWSQFGYAMFKIMGFVCRYAQWACTNVTHLTVEVYKLITNNYDVVDLAAIVDANSRRYEIGEHWCSNKRVATNPNWMFEKGAVV
;
A
#
# COMPACT_ATOMS: atom_id res chain seq x y z
N MET A 1 -14.87 15.76 6.21
CA MET A 1 -14.23 16.29 7.43
C MET A 1 -12.74 16.09 7.31
N ALA A 2 -11.91 17.09 7.63
CA ALA A 2 -10.46 16.95 7.48
C ALA A 2 -9.88 16.05 8.58
N ILE A 3 -9.06 15.06 8.21
CA ILE A 3 -8.46 14.10 9.13
C ILE A 3 -7.09 14.63 9.58
N ASP A 4 -6.88 14.66 10.90
CA ASP A 4 -5.58 14.98 11.48
C ASP A 4 -4.64 13.75 11.43
N TRP A 5 -3.48 13.93 10.81
CA TRP A 5 -2.43 12.91 10.70
C TRP A 5 -1.27 13.16 11.67
N THR A 6 -1.31 14.24 12.45
CA THR A 6 -0.19 14.71 13.29
C THR A 6 0.32 13.67 14.26
N GLU A 7 -0.57 12.89 14.87
CA GLU A 7 -0.26 11.82 15.84
C GLU A 7 -0.40 10.42 15.24
N LYS A 8 -0.69 10.32 13.94
CA LYS A 8 -0.91 9.04 13.27
C LYS A 8 0.41 8.45 12.79
N GLU A 9 0.50 7.13 12.85
CA GLU A 9 1.61 6.40 12.26
C GLU A 9 1.39 6.26 10.73
N ILE A 10 1.90 7.24 9.97
CA ILE A 10 1.68 7.33 8.53
C ILE A 10 3.01 7.52 7.79
N LEU A 11 3.16 6.86 6.64
CA LEU A 11 4.23 7.12 5.68
C LEU A 11 3.86 8.29 4.77
N LEU A 12 4.69 9.31 4.78
CA LEU A 12 4.58 10.48 3.90
C LEU A 12 5.71 10.42 2.86
N LEU A 13 5.38 10.60 1.58
CA LEU A 13 6.42 10.75 0.55
C LEU A 13 7.31 11.96 0.87
N ILE A 14 8.63 11.84 0.70
CA ILE A 14 9.57 12.94 0.98
C ILE A 14 9.20 14.17 0.14
N VAL A 15 8.86 13.99 -1.14
CA VAL A 15 8.41 15.09 -2.01
C VAL A 15 7.16 15.81 -1.49
N ASN A 16 6.24 15.08 -0.83
CA ASN A 16 5.06 15.68 -0.22
C ASN A 16 5.46 16.47 1.04
N LEU A 17 6.36 15.94 1.87
CA LEU A 17 6.89 16.68 3.01
C LEU A 17 7.57 17.98 2.57
N GLU A 18 8.33 17.95 1.47
CA GLU A 18 9.00 19.15 0.95
C GLU A 18 8.03 20.19 0.43
N ASP A 19 6.99 19.79 -0.31
CA ASP A 19 5.91 20.69 -0.72
C ASP A 19 5.18 21.29 0.49
N MET A 20 4.81 20.45 1.45
CA MET A 20 4.18 20.87 2.70
C MET A 20 5.04 21.89 3.44
N TYR A 21 6.35 21.64 3.55
CA TYR A 21 7.28 22.55 4.19
C TYR A 21 7.36 23.89 3.46
N LYS A 22 7.47 23.88 2.12
CA LYS A 22 7.48 25.11 1.30
C LYS A 22 6.21 25.94 1.51
N ARG A 23 5.03 25.30 1.51
CA ARG A 23 3.75 25.96 1.78
C ARG A 23 3.68 26.50 3.21
N GLY A 24 4.15 25.74 4.20
CA GLY A 24 4.19 26.19 5.59
C GLY A 24 5.12 27.37 5.83
N VAL A 25 6.30 27.40 5.19
CA VAL A 25 7.21 28.55 5.22
C VAL A 25 6.55 29.79 4.61
N LYS A 26 5.85 29.64 3.48
CA LYS A 26 5.12 30.75 2.86
C LYS A 26 4.05 31.30 3.80
N TYR A 27 3.21 30.43 4.34
CA TYR A 27 2.15 30.82 5.28
C TYR A 27 2.73 31.50 6.54
N ALA A 28 3.78 30.95 7.14
CA ALA A 28 4.41 31.54 8.33
C ALA A 28 5.01 32.93 8.08
N LYS A 29 5.46 33.23 6.85
CA LYS A 29 5.91 34.57 6.45
C LYS A 29 4.74 35.55 6.33
N GLU A 30 3.62 35.10 5.78
CA GLU A 30 2.40 35.90 5.61
C GLU A 30 1.67 36.11 6.96
N HIS A 31 1.82 35.17 7.90
CA HIS A 31 1.12 35.13 9.19
C HIS A 31 2.09 34.95 10.38
N PRO A 32 3.00 35.92 10.65
CA PRO A 32 4.11 35.73 11.60
C PRO A 32 3.69 35.53 13.07
N LYS A 33 2.44 35.87 13.43
CA LYS A 33 1.88 35.66 14.78
C LYS A 33 1.30 34.26 14.98
N GLU A 34 1.03 33.52 13.90
CA GLU A 34 0.45 32.18 13.94
C GLU A 34 1.56 31.13 13.99
N LYS A 35 1.79 30.58 15.18
CA LYS A 35 2.82 29.55 15.41
C LYS A 35 2.32 28.13 15.14
N GLU A 36 1.01 27.93 15.16
CA GLU A 36 0.37 26.64 14.95
C GLU A 36 -0.70 26.76 13.88
N PHE A 37 -0.56 25.97 12.81
CA PHE A 37 -1.53 25.92 11.73
C PHE A 37 -1.47 24.56 11.01
N LYS A 38 -2.52 24.28 10.24
CA LYS A 38 -2.69 23.03 9.50
C LYS A 38 -1.98 23.12 8.15
N VAL A 39 -1.14 22.14 7.85
CA VAL A 39 -0.57 21.98 6.52
C VAL A 39 -1.22 20.78 5.87
N TYR A 40 -2.05 21.02 4.86
CA TYR A 40 -2.75 19.94 4.16
C TYR A 40 -1.77 19.06 3.38
N VAL A 41 -1.91 17.74 3.48
CA VAL A 41 -1.11 16.76 2.75
C VAL A 41 -1.35 16.91 1.24
N ASN A 42 -2.62 17.04 0.85
CA ASN A 42 -3.01 17.43 -0.49
C ASN A 42 -3.73 18.78 -0.45
N PHE A 43 -3.11 19.80 -1.03
CA PHE A 43 -3.65 21.15 -1.04
C PHE A 43 -4.96 21.30 -1.83
N LYS A 44 -5.19 20.45 -2.84
CA LYS A 44 -6.40 20.50 -3.68
C LYS A 44 -7.62 19.98 -2.93
N THR A 45 -7.47 18.85 -2.24
CA THR A 45 -8.60 18.20 -1.56
C THR A 45 -8.82 18.73 -0.15
N LYS A 46 -7.75 19.20 0.51
CA LYS A 46 -7.78 19.67 1.91
C LYS A 46 -8.42 18.67 2.88
N THR A 47 -8.32 17.38 2.55
CA THR A 47 -8.94 16.28 3.30
C THR A 47 -8.11 15.81 4.48
N ASP A 48 -6.79 15.98 4.42
CA ASP A 48 -5.86 15.44 5.40
C ASP A 48 -4.80 16.49 5.71
N TYR A 49 -4.39 16.61 6.97
CA TYR A 49 -3.39 17.59 7.37
C TYR A 49 -2.42 17.07 8.42
N ILE A 50 -1.26 17.71 8.48
CA ILE A 50 -0.27 17.56 9.55
C ILE A 50 -0.04 18.96 10.14
N SER A 51 0.14 19.06 11.46
CA SER A 51 0.45 20.33 12.11
C SER A 51 1.79 20.90 11.61
N TRP A 52 1.86 22.22 11.47
CA TRP A 52 3.10 22.91 11.09
C TRP A 52 4.32 22.56 11.97
N PRO A 53 4.20 22.52 13.33
CA PRO A 53 5.30 22.09 14.18
C PRO A 53 5.85 20.71 13.80
N LYS A 54 4.97 19.77 13.46
CA LYS A 54 5.35 18.42 13.06
C LYS A 54 6.03 18.39 11.68
N VAL A 55 5.49 19.10 10.68
CA VAL A 55 6.13 19.25 9.36
C VAL A 55 7.54 19.83 9.49
N LYS A 56 7.71 20.86 10.31
CA LYS A 56 9.01 21.51 10.55
C LYS A 56 9.99 20.55 11.23
N SER A 57 9.57 19.84 12.26
CA SER A 57 10.39 18.82 12.94
C SER A 57 10.85 17.73 11.97
N LEU A 58 9.94 17.17 11.16
CA LEU A 58 10.28 16.14 10.19
C LEU A 58 11.29 16.63 9.15
N LYS A 59 11.15 17.87 8.66
CA LYS A 59 12.10 18.44 7.69
C LYS A 59 13.49 18.68 8.28
N ASN A 60 13.58 19.10 9.54
CA ASN A 60 14.86 19.33 10.22
C ASN A 60 15.67 18.04 10.36
N ASP A 61 15.01 16.93 10.69
CA ASP A 61 15.69 15.64 10.88
C ASP A 61 15.91 14.86 9.58
N LEU A 62 15.23 15.25 8.49
CA LEU A 62 15.17 14.47 7.25
C LEU A 62 16.56 14.12 6.69
N ALA A 63 17.48 15.09 6.64
CA ALA A 63 18.82 14.88 6.09
C ALA A 63 19.59 13.79 6.86
N LYS A 64 19.55 13.83 8.19
CA LYS A 64 20.18 12.83 9.06
C LYS A 64 19.60 11.44 8.77
N ARG A 65 18.29 11.33 8.67
CA ARG A 65 17.61 10.05 8.47
C ARG A 65 17.91 9.47 7.08
N ILE A 66 18.03 10.32 6.05
CA ILE A 66 18.47 9.92 4.70
C ILE A 66 19.87 9.32 4.75
N THR A 67 20.83 10.02 5.38
CA THR A 67 22.21 9.54 5.50
C THR A 67 22.30 8.21 6.25
N GLU A 68 21.59 8.06 7.36
CA GLU A 68 21.53 6.79 8.11
C GLU A 68 20.99 5.65 7.24
N TYR A 69 19.92 5.91 6.48
CA TYR A 69 19.30 4.92 5.61
C TYR A 69 20.23 4.50 4.45
N GLU A 70 20.86 5.45 3.77
CA GLU A 70 21.77 5.19 2.66
C GLU A 70 23.00 4.39 3.11
N ASN A 71 23.52 4.67 4.30
CA ASN A 71 24.65 3.94 4.88
C ASN A 71 24.32 2.46 5.09
N THR A 72 23.13 2.16 5.60
CA THR A 72 22.67 0.79 5.89
C THR A 72 22.20 0.04 4.64
N ASN A 73 21.45 0.70 3.75
CA ASN A 73 20.69 0.03 2.69
C ASN A 73 21.30 0.21 1.28
N LYS A 74 22.31 1.08 1.13
CA LYS A 74 22.97 1.39 -0.15
C LYS A 74 22.01 1.87 -1.25
N GLU A 75 20.95 2.57 -0.86
CA GLU A 75 19.95 3.15 -1.77
C GLU A 75 19.31 4.40 -1.14
N THR A 76 18.77 5.29 -1.96
CA THR A 76 18.13 6.53 -1.52
C THR A 76 16.67 6.29 -1.09
N PRO A 77 16.26 6.78 0.10
CA PRO A 77 14.89 6.68 0.56
C PRO A 77 13.97 7.67 -0.17
N HIS A 78 12.69 7.38 -0.15
CA HIS A 78 11.65 8.09 -0.88
C HIS A 78 10.45 8.51 0.00
N SER A 79 10.40 8.00 1.24
CA SER A 79 9.32 8.28 2.21
C SER A 79 9.88 8.53 3.61
N VAL A 80 9.10 9.18 4.47
CA VAL A 80 9.41 9.46 5.87
C VAL A 80 8.18 9.19 6.74
N TRP A 81 8.40 8.64 7.92
CA TRP A 81 7.34 8.44 8.91
C TRP A 81 6.92 9.76 9.56
N VAL A 82 5.62 10.06 9.58
CA VAL A 82 5.07 11.16 10.39
C VAL A 82 5.26 10.83 11.87
N ASN A 83 4.74 9.70 12.31
CA ASN A 83 5.12 9.10 13.58
C ASN A 83 5.65 7.70 13.32
N LYS A 84 6.80 7.43 13.93
CA LYS A 84 7.38 6.10 13.93
C LYS A 84 6.44 5.15 14.68
N PRO A 85 6.15 3.95 14.14
CA PRO A 85 5.42 2.96 14.89
C PRO A 85 6.10 2.55 16.20
N LYS A 86 5.32 2.44 17.27
CA LYS A 86 5.83 2.07 18.61
C LYS A 86 6.46 0.68 18.65
N THR A 87 6.01 -0.21 17.77
CA THR A 87 6.71 -1.45 17.46
C THR A 87 7.54 -1.20 16.22
N THR A 88 8.86 -1.02 16.37
CA THR A 88 9.78 -1.18 15.25
C THR A 88 9.56 -2.58 14.68
N ALA A 89 8.83 -2.67 13.57
CA ALA A 89 8.90 -3.84 12.73
C ALA A 89 10.38 -3.95 12.35
N THR A 90 11.04 -5.01 12.81
CA THR A 90 12.35 -5.38 12.31
C THR A 90 12.22 -5.42 10.79
N ILE A 91 12.98 -4.56 10.10
CA ILE A 91 13.04 -4.51 8.63
C ILE A 91 13.43 -5.92 8.17
N LYS A 92 12.43 -6.72 7.78
CA LYS A 92 12.70 -7.94 7.06
C LYS A 92 12.74 -7.54 5.59
N LYS A 93 13.83 -7.91 4.92
CA LYS A 93 13.91 -8.10 3.46
C LYS A 93 12.55 -8.55 2.92
N ASP A 94 12.22 -8.14 1.67
CA ASP A 94 11.06 -8.65 0.90
C ASP A 94 10.69 -10.02 1.44
N PRO A 95 9.55 -10.16 2.15
CA PRO A 95 9.29 -11.34 2.95
C PRO A 95 9.60 -12.53 2.08
N GLU A 96 10.44 -13.47 2.53
CA GLU A 96 10.70 -14.66 1.74
C GLU A 96 9.36 -15.39 1.64
N TRP A 97 8.54 -15.04 0.64
CA TRP A 97 7.15 -15.45 0.52
C TRP A 97 7.09 -16.98 0.39
N MET A 98 8.11 -17.54 -0.25
CA MET A 98 8.44 -18.97 -0.32
C MET A 98 8.58 -19.64 1.05
N LYS A 99 8.99 -18.91 2.09
CA LYS A 99 9.15 -19.40 3.47
C LYS A 99 7.98 -18.99 4.39
N ASN A 100 7.03 -18.20 3.90
CA ASN A 100 5.84 -17.83 4.67
C ASN A 100 4.83 -18.99 4.64
N LYS A 101 4.89 -19.84 5.68
CA LYS A 101 4.00 -21.00 5.83
C LYS A 101 2.51 -20.65 5.75
N TYR A 102 2.11 -19.44 6.12
CA TYR A 102 0.70 -19.03 6.16
C TYR A 102 0.16 -18.74 4.75
N ILE A 103 0.95 -18.09 3.89
CA ILE A 103 0.58 -17.87 2.48
C ILE A 103 0.48 -19.20 1.73
N LEU A 104 1.40 -20.14 2.01
CA LEU A 104 1.31 -21.50 1.47
C LEU A 104 0.08 -22.28 1.97
N GLN A 105 -0.43 -21.98 3.18
CA GLN A 105 -1.68 -22.57 3.67
C GLN A 105 -2.92 -22.02 2.97
N VAL A 106 -2.94 -20.72 2.62
CA VAL A 106 -4.02 -20.13 1.81
C VAL A 106 -4.14 -20.84 0.47
N ALA A 107 -3.00 -21.11 -0.16
CA ALA A 107 -2.94 -21.88 -1.41
C ALA A 107 -3.62 -23.25 -1.27
N LYS A 108 -3.36 -23.98 -0.18
CA LYS A 108 -4.01 -25.26 0.10
C LYS A 108 -5.53 -25.13 0.28
N LYS A 109 -6.02 -24.07 0.94
CA LYS A 109 -7.46 -23.84 1.17
C LYS A 109 -8.23 -23.48 -0.10
N ILE A 110 -7.60 -22.77 -1.03
CA ILE A 110 -8.22 -22.29 -2.28
C ILE A 110 -8.20 -23.38 -3.36
N GLY A 111 -7.26 -24.33 -3.26
CA GLY A 111 -7.14 -25.49 -4.13
C GLY A 111 -5.89 -25.42 -5.00
N SER A 112 -5.62 -26.47 -5.77
CA SER A 112 -4.49 -26.48 -6.72
C SER A 112 -4.81 -25.70 -7.99
N TRP A 113 -3.77 -25.14 -8.60
CA TRP A 113 -3.78 -24.48 -9.90
C TRP A 113 -2.46 -24.76 -10.62
N ARG A 114 -2.48 -24.70 -11.95
CA ARG A 114 -1.32 -25.00 -12.80
C ARG A 114 -0.58 -23.74 -13.26
N ASN A 115 -1.27 -22.60 -13.30
CA ASN A 115 -0.74 -21.33 -13.78
C ASN A 115 -1.45 -20.15 -13.12
N GLY A 116 -0.97 -18.92 -13.38
CA GLY A 116 -1.50 -17.71 -12.75
C GLY A 116 -2.95 -17.39 -13.12
N LYS A 117 -3.41 -17.75 -14.34
CA LYS A 117 -4.80 -17.58 -14.75
C LYS A 117 -5.73 -18.49 -13.96
N GLU A 118 -5.37 -19.76 -13.82
CA GLU A 118 -6.12 -20.72 -13.00
C GLU A 118 -6.17 -20.28 -11.54
N PHE A 119 -5.07 -19.73 -11.00
CA PHE A 119 -5.06 -19.16 -9.65
C PHE A 119 -6.13 -18.08 -9.48
N VAL A 120 -6.19 -17.10 -10.39
CA VAL A 120 -7.21 -16.03 -10.36
C VAL A 120 -8.63 -16.58 -10.40
N GLU A 121 -8.89 -17.55 -11.28
CA GLU A 121 -10.23 -18.16 -11.39
C GLU A 121 -10.60 -19.00 -10.16
N LYS A 122 -9.63 -19.65 -9.51
CA LYS A 122 -9.86 -20.35 -8.23
C LYS A 122 -10.20 -19.38 -7.11
N ILE A 123 -9.52 -18.23 -7.04
CA ILE A 123 -9.84 -17.16 -6.10
C ILE A 123 -11.27 -16.66 -6.32
N ARG A 124 -11.63 -16.38 -7.58
CA ARG A 124 -12.98 -15.94 -7.96
C ARG A 124 -14.04 -16.96 -7.52
N ALA A 125 -13.84 -18.24 -7.82
CA ALA A 125 -14.76 -19.30 -7.44
C ALA A 125 -14.88 -19.45 -5.91
N TYR A 126 -13.76 -19.36 -5.20
CA TYR A 126 -13.72 -19.42 -3.75
C TYR A 126 -14.47 -18.24 -3.10
N ALA A 127 -14.25 -17.02 -3.58
CA ALA A 127 -14.96 -15.83 -3.11
C ALA A 127 -16.46 -15.92 -3.36
N LYS A 128 -16.88 -16.39 -4.54
CA LYS A 128 -18.30 -16.62 -4.87
C LYS A 128 -18.95 -17.60 -3.89
N LYS A 129 -18.30 -18.72 -3.57
CA LYS A 129 -18.79 -19.70 -2.58
C LYS A 129 -18.96 -19.10 -1.18
N LYS A 130 -18.17 -18.08 -0.84
CA LYS A 130 -18.16 -17.40 0.45
C LYS A 130 -19.08 -16.18 0.52
N GLY A 131 -19.76 -15.82 -0.57
CA GLY A 131 -20.58 -14.61 -0.63
C GLY A 131 -19.76 -13.31 -0.68
N GLY A 132 -18.54 -13.39 -1.21
CA GLY A 132 -17.56 -12.30 -1.25
C GLY A 132 -16.59 -12.31 -0.07
N LEU A 133 -15.35 -11.90 -0.32
CA LEU A 133 -14.29 -11.84 0.68
C LEU A 133 -13.71 -10.42 0.86
N TYR A 134 -14.11 -9.46 0.03
CA TYR A 134 -13.73 -8.06 0.20
C TYR A 134 -14.46 -7.43 1.40
N LYS A 135 -13.71 -6.77 2.29
CA LYS A 135 -14.22 -6.04 3.46
C LYS A 135 -13.44 -4.75 3.71
N TYR A 136 -14.10 -3.72 4.23
CA TYR A 136 -13.55 -2.35 4.30
C TYR A 136 -12.50 -2.08 5.39
N TYR A 137 -12.13 -3.05 6.23
CA TYR A 137 -11.23 -2.78 7.35
C TYR A 137 -10.23 -3.91 7.59
N LEU A 138 -9.03 -3.71 7.07
CA LEU A 138 -7.81 -4.20 7.70
C LEU A 138 -6.85 -3.03 7.84
N ASN A 139 -6.39 -2.78 9.06
CA ASN A 139 -5.27 -1.88 9.32
C ASN A 139 -3.96 -2.71 9.41
N SER A 140 -3.83 -3.77 8.61
CA SER A 140 -2.59 -4.55 8.58
C SER A 140 -1.65 -3.94 7.56
N ARG A 141 -0.43 -3.65 8.02
CA ARG A 141 0.64 -3.12 7.18
C ARG A 141 1.23 -4.19 6.28
N LEU A 142 1.14 -5.47 6.66
CA LEU A 142 1.66 -6.61 5.90
C LEU A 142 0.84 -7.87 6.16
N LEU A 143 0.67 -8.72 5.15
CA LEU A 143 0.20 -10.09 5.35
C LEU A 143 1.34 -10.98 5.88
N GLY A 144 1.26 -11.42 7.13
CA GLY A 144 2.36 -12.17 7.75
C GLY A 144 1.96 -13.14 8.85
N THR A 145 0.71 -13.11 9.32
CA THR A 145 0.24 -13.89 10.46
C THR A 145 -0.92 -14.81 10.11
N GLN A 146 -1.11 -15.86 10.92
CA GLN A 146 -2.26 -16.77 10.81
C GLN A 146 -3.60 -16.02 10.87
N LYS A 147 -3.71 -14.99 11.73
CA LYS A 147 -4.93 -14.19 11.89
C LYS A 147 -5.30 -13.42 10.63
N GLU A 148 -4.33 -12.83 9.94
CA GLU A 148 -4.56 -12.10 8.69
C GLU A 148 -4.95 -13.05 7.55
N ILE A 149 -4.32 -14.22 7.50
CA ILE A 149 -4.64 -15.29 6.56
C ILE A 149 -6.03 -15.89 6.80
N ASP A 150 -6.40 -16.15 8.05
CA ASP A 150 -7.74 -16.61 8.39
C ASP A 150 -8.77 -15.52 8.15
N GLY A 151 -8.38 -14.26 8.32
CA GLY A 151 -9.15 -13.08 7.95
C GLY A 151 -9.54 -13.05 6.47
N LEU A 152 -8.53 -13.14 5.61
CA LEU A 152 -8.70 -13.15 4.15
C LEU A 152 -9.51 -14.36 3.68
N THR A 153 -9.23 -15.54 4.22
CA THR A 153 -9.87 -16.78 3.77
C THR A 153 -11.30 -16.95 4.27
N ASN A 154 -11.64 -16.39 5.43
CA ASN A 154 -13.00 -16.44 5.95
C ASN A 154 -13.86 -15.22 5.55
N GLY A 155 -13.30 -14.27 4.80
CA GLY A 155 -14.02 -13.07 4.37
C GLY A 155 -14.35 -12.12 5.51
N SER A 156 -13.61 -12.20 6.61
CA SER A 156 -13.78 -11.33 7.77
C SER A 156 -12.88 -10.09 7.69
N LEU A 157 -11.84 -10.10 6.85
CA LEU A 157 -10.80 -9.08 6.77
C LEU A 157 -10.19 -9.05 5.35
N GLY A 158 -10.09 -7.89 4.69
CA GLY A 158 -9.35 -7.77 3.43
C GLY A 158 -9.79 -6.66 2.48
N ASN A 159 -8.96 -5.63 2.30
CA ASN A 159 -9.15 -4.52 1.37
C ASN A 159 -8.23 -4.63 0.13
N CYS A 160 -8.15 -3.58 -0.70
CA CYS A 160 -7.33 -3.58 -1.92
C CYS A 160 -5.83 -3.77 -1.68
N VAL A 161 -5.34 -3.33 -0.52
CA VAL A 161 -3.95 -3.52 -0.10
C VAL A 161 -3.70 -4.99 0.20
N ASP A 162 -4.54 -5.61 1.03
CA ASP A 162 -4.36 -7.00 1.46
C ASP A 162 -4.44 -7.96 0.27
N TRP A 163 -5.46 -7.82 -0.56
CA TRP A 163 -5.62 -8.68 -1.74
C TRP A 163 -4.50 -8.48 -2.76
N SER A 164 -3.97 -7.26 -2.89
CA SER A 164 -2.79 -7.02 -3.72
C SER A 164 -1.55 -7.68 -3.15
N GLN A 165 -1.31 -7.59 -1.83
CA GLN A 165 -0.17 -8.25 -1.19
C GLN A 165 -0.23 -9.76 -1.36
N PHE A 166 -1.41 -10.34 -1.17
CA PHE A 166 -1.63 -11.77 -1.36
C PHE A 166 -1.35 -12.16 -2.81
N GLY A 167 -1.88 -11.42 -3.79
CA GLY A 167 -1.62 -11.65 -5.20
C GLY A 167 -0.13 -11.57 -5.53
N TYR A 168 0.55 -10.50 -5.10
CA TYR A 168 1.98 -10.30 -5.33
C TYR A 168 2.80 -11.47 -4.78
N ALA A 169 2.54 -11.88 -3.54
CA ALA A 169 3.23 -13.02 -2.93
C ALA A 169 3.00 -14.32 -3.73
N MET A 170 1.76 -14.62 -4.12
CA MET A 170 1.44 -15.83 -4.85
C MET A 170 2.07 -15.86 -6.24
N PHE A 171 1.99 -14.77 -7.00
CA PHE A 171 2.61 -14.72 -8.33
C PHE A 171 4.14 -14.77 -8.26
N LYS A 172 4.76 -14.16 -7.24
CA LYS A 172 6.20 -14.28 -6.98
C LYS A 172 6.60 -15.73 -6.65
N ILE A 173 5.81 -16.43 -5.84
CA ILE A 173 6.02 -17.87 -5.53
C ILE A 173 5.95 -18.72 -6.81
N MET A 174 5.07 -18.35 -7.74
CA MET A 174 4.92 -19.02 -9.03
C MET A 174 5.98 -18.62 -10.07
N GLY A 175 6.94 -17.77 -9.71
CA GLY A 175 8.06 -17.38 -10.57
C GLY A 175 7.77 -16.20 -11.51
N PHE A 176 6.63 -15.51 -11.38
CA PHE A 176 6.33 -14.35 -12.20
C PHE A 176 7.10 -13.11 -11.75
N VAL A 177 7.41 -12.25 -12.73
CA VAL A 177 7.85 -10.87 -12.46
C VAL A 177 6.60 -10.03 -12.17
N CYS A 178 6.55 -9.45 -10.97
CA CYS A 178 5.39 -8.74 -10.46
C CYS A 178 5.78 -7.36 -9.94
N ARG A 179 4.83 -6.43 -9.97
CA ARG A 179 4.93 -5.11 -9.34
C ARG A 179 3.56 -4.66 -8.85
N TYR A 180 3.51 -3.78 -7.86
CA TYR A 180 2.27 -3.13 -7.47
C TYR A 180 1.98 -1.95 -8.41
N ALA A 181 0.71 -1.63 -8.59
CA ALA A 181 0.26 -0.40 -9.25
C ALA A 181 -0.76 0.31 -8.36
N GLN A 182 -0.52 1.60 -8.09
CA GLN A 182 -1.45 2.45 -7.37
C GLN A 182 -2.20 3.35 -8.35
N TRP A 183 -3.50 3.46 -8.14
CA TRP A 183 -4.45 4.20 -8.96
C TRP A 183 -5.11 5.29 -8.12
N ALA A 184 -5.30 6.47 -8.69
CA ALA A 184 -6.07 7.55 -8.05
C ALA A 184 -7.53 7.51 -8.51
N CYS A 185 -8.39 6.86 -7.74
CA CYS A 185 -9.82 6.83 -8.01
C CYS A 185 -10.49 8.11 -7.53
N THR A 186 -11.72 8.36 -7.98
CA THR A 186 -12.42 9.64 -7.82
C THR A 186 -12.40 10.17 -6.38
N ASN A 187 -12.47 9.29 -5.38
CA ASN A 187 -12.48 9.66 -3.97
C ASN A 187 -11.56 8.81 -3.08
N VAL A 188 -10.80 7.88 -3.64
CA VAL A 188 -9.95 6.93 -2.89
C VAL A 188 -8.73 6.52 -3.72
N THR A 189 -7.71 5.96 -3.09
CA THR A 189 -6.64 5.26 -3.80
C THR A 189 -6.94 3.77 -3.88
N HIS A 190 -6.62 3.16 -5.01
CA HIS A 190 -6.78 1.71 -5.19
C HIS A 190 -5.41 1.08 -5.52
N LEU A 191 -5.17 -0.12 -5.03
CA LEU A 191 -3.93 -0.86 -5.28
C LEU A 191 -4.28 -2.15 -6.02
N THR A 192 -3.46 -2.48 -7.02
CA THR A 192 -3.51 -3.75 -7.75
C THR A 192 -2.11 -4.34 -7.90
N VAL A 193 -2.04 -5.55 -8.44
CA VAL A 193 -0.78 -6.17 -8.89
C VAL A 193 -0.74 -6.13 -10.41
N GLU A 194 0.44 -5.92 -10.97
CA GLU A 194 0.72 -6.14 -12.38
C GLU A 194 1.69 -7.31 -12.51
N VAL A 195 1.35 -8.24 -13.40
CA VAL A 195 2.09 -9.48 -13.61
C VAL A 195 2.57 -9.52 -15.05
N TYR A 196 3.89 -9.59 -15.24
CA TYR A 196 4.48 -9.65 -16.58
C TYR A 196 4.24 -11.03 -17.20
N LYS A 197 3.76 -11.04 -18.45
CA LYS A 197 3.53 -12.25 -19.22
C LYS A 197 2.56 -13.24 -18.56
N LEU A 198 1.50 -12.72 -17.95
CA LEU A 198 0.45 -13.58 -17.37
C LEU A 198 -0.48 -14.12 -18.46
N ILE A 199 -0.92 -13.25 -19.36
CA ILE A 199 -1.76 -13.56 -20.54
C ILE A 199 -1.18 -12.91 -21.79
N THR A 200 -0.78 -11.64 -21.71
CA THR A 200 -0.26 -10.89 -22.85
C THR A 200 1.27 -10.87 -22.85
N ASN A 201 1.92 -10.38 -23.91
CA ASN A 201 3.37 -10.16 -23.91
C ASN A 201 3.79 -8.89 -23.14
N ASN A 202 2.95 -8.41 -22.20
CA ASN A 202 3.17 -7.22 -21.40
C ASN A 202 2.78 -7.47 -19.93
N TYR A 203 2.75 -6.42 -19.12
CA TYR A 203 2.18 -6.44 -17.79
C TYR A 203 0.65 -6.47 -17.86
N ASP A 204 0.06 -7.52 -17.29
CA ASP A 204 -1.39 -7.63 -17.11
C ASP A 204 -1.76 -7.19 -15.69
N VAL A 205 -2.79 -6.36 -15.58
CA VAL A 205 -3.33 -5.95 -14.28
C VAL A 205 -4.14 -7.11 -13.68
N VAL A 206 -3.92 -7.41 -12.40
CA VAL A 206 -4.71 -8.34 -11.61
C VAL A 206 -5.25 -7.62 -10.39
N ASP A 207 -6.55 -7.31 -10.44
CA ASP A 207 -7.28 -6.65 -9.35
C ASP A 207 -8.01 -7.68 -8.49
N LEU A 208 -7.26 -8.39 -7.63
CA LEU A 208 -7.84 -9.44 -6.78
C LEU A 208 -8.91 -8.90 -5.83
N ALA A 209 -8.81 -7.64 -5.39
CA ALA A 209 -9.82 -7.04 -4.54
C ALA A 209 -11.16 -6.87 -5.25
N ALA A 210 -11.16 -6.44 -6.51
CA ALA A 210 -12.38 -6.38 -7.31
C ALA A 210 -12.92 -7.79 -7.65
N ILE A 211 -12.03 -8.76 -7.86
CA ILE A 211 -12.41 -10.16 -8.14
C ILE A 211 -13.09 -10.83 -6.96
N VAL A 212 -12.70 -10.52 -5.72
CA VAL A 212 -13.26 -11.12 -4.50
C VAL A 212 -14.42 -10.34 -3.88
N ASP A 213 -14.73 -9.16 -4.40
CA ASP A 213 -15.87 -8.37 -3.97
C ASP A 213 -17.17 -8.91 -4.57
N ALA A 214 -18.15 -9.25 -3.72
CA ALA A 214 -19.45 -9.76 -4.16
C ALA A 214 -20.32 -8.70 -4.84
N ASN A 215 -20.04 -7.41 -4.59
CA ASN A 215 -20.80 -6.30 -5.16
C ASN A 215 -20.16 -5.73 -6.43
N SER A 216 -18.94 -6.15 -6.76
CA SER A 216 -18.28 -5.73 -7.99
C SER A 216 -18.84 -6.47 -9.20
N ARG A 217 -18.81 -5.79 -10.37
CA ARG A 217 -18.98 -6.48 -11.65
C ARG A 217 -17.88 -7.53 -11.82
N ARG A 218 -18.07 -8.45 -12.76
CA ARG A 218 -17.01 -9.40 -13.12
C ARG A 218 -15.84 -8.64 -13.75
N TYR A 219 -14.73 -8.53 -13.03
CA TYR A 219 -13.45 -7.99 -13.53
C TYR A 219 -12.59 -9.12 -14.07
N GLU A 220 -12.05 -8.96 -15.27
CA GLU A 220 -11.13 -9.90 -15.90
C GLU A 220 -9.66 -9.49 -15.69
N ILE A 221 -8.73 -10.42 -15.95
CA ILE A 221 -7.30 -10.08 -15.98
C ILE A 221 -7.07 -9.03 -17.09
N GLY A 222 -6.33 -7.98 -16.77
CA GLY A 222 -6.16 -6.80 -17.61
C GLY A 222 -7.13 -5.66 -17.25
N GLU A 223 -8.18 -5.94 -16.48
CA GLU A 223 -9.09 -4.93 -15.96
C GLU A 223 -8.80 -4.60 -14.49
N HIS A 224 -9.28 -3.44 -14.05
CA HIS A 224 -9.30 -3.06 -12.65
C HIS A 224 -10.54 -2.20 -12.35
N TRP A 225 -10.92 -2.13 -11.08
CA TRP A 225 -12.14 -1.44 -10.64
C TRP A 225 -12.14 0.06 -10.98
N CYS A 226 -10.98 0.68 -10.89
CA CYS A 226 -10.81 2.11 -11.10
C CYS A 226 -10.75 2.48 -12.59
N SER A 227 -11.31 3.61 -13.04
CA SER A 227 -11.20 4.09 -14.43
C SER A 227 -10.20 5.25 -14.61
N ASN A 228 -9.40 5.54 -13.57
CA ASN A 228 -8.56 6.73 -13.51
C ASN A 228 -7.07 6.43 -13.71
N LYS A 229 -6.27 7.51 -13.75
CA LYS A 229 -4.81 7.44 -13.98
C LYS A 229 -4.06 6.65 -12.91
N ARG A 230 -3.04 5.93 -13.36
CA ARG A 230 -1.97 5.40 -12.51
C ARG A 230 -1.23 6.55 -11.82
N VAL A 231 -0.95 6.39 -10.54
CA VAL A 231 -0.20 7.38 -9.74
C VAL A 231 1.16 6.87 -9.28
N ALA A 232 1.34 5.56 -9.15
CA ALA A 232 2.64 4.98 -8.83
C ALA A 232 2.74 3.52 -9.28
N THR A 233 3.96 3.08 -9.53
CA THR A 233 4.35 1.67 -9.68
C THR A 233 5.24 1.33 -8.50
N ASN A 234 4.97 0.22 -7.80
CA ASN A 234 5.62 -0.14 -6.53
C ASN A 234 5.60 1.02 -5.53
N PRO A 235 4.41 1.45 -5.08
CA PRO A 235 4.36 2.59 -4.21
C PRO A 235 5.09 2.26 -2.90
N ASN A 236 5.99 3.16 -2.58
CA ASN A 236 6.88 3.24 -1.45
C ASN A 236 6.34 2.92 -0.05
N TRP A 237 5.01 2.86 0.13
CA TRP A 237 4.40 2.46 1.39
C TRP A 237 4.07 0.97 1.44
N MET A 238 4.14 0.27 0.30
CA MET A 238 4.02 -1.18 0.18
C MET A 238 5.32 -1.92 0.50
N PHE A 239 6.43 -1.19 0.49
CA PHE A 239 7.74 -1.67 0.86
C PHE A 239 8.31 -0.67 1.86
N GLU A 240 8.52 -1.05 3.13
CA GLU A 240 9.26 -0.17 4.08
C GLU A 240 10.73 0.02 3.67
N LYS A 241 11.18 -0.71 2.63
CA LYS A 241 12.39 -0.41 1.87
C LYS A 241 12.22 0.95 1.18
N GLY A 242 13.02 1.92 1.60
CA GLY A 242 13.06 3.31 1.13
C GLY A 242 12.34 4.29 2.06
N ALA A 243 11.88 3.87 3.24
CA ALA A 243 11.33 4.76 4.24
C ALA A 243 12.36 5.12 5.32
N VAL A 244 12.55 6.41 5.58
CA VAL A 244 13.36 6.89 6.70
C VAL A 244 12.54 7.04 7.97
N VAL A 245 13.15 6.65 9.09
CA VAL A 245 12.55 6.64 10.43
C VAL A 245 12.87 7.90 11.21
#